data_AF-A0A2G2WCS1-F1
#
_entry.id   AF-A0A2G2WCS1-F1
#
_cell.length_a   1.000
_cell.length_b   1.000
_cell.length_c   1.000
_cell.angle_alpha   90.00
_cell.angle_beta   90.00
_cell.angle_gamma   90.00
#
_symmetry.space_group_name_H-M   'P 1'
#
loop_
_entity.id
_entity.type
_entity.pdbx_description
1 polymer ?
#
loop_
_entity_poly.entity_id
_entity_poly.type
_entity_poly.pdbx_seq_one_letter_code
_entity_poly.pdbx_strand_id
1 'polypeptide(L)'
;MELTNYIAKAHGGVSAFGGVGERIREGNDLYMEIKEPGVINEENIAKSKVAQVYGQMNEPPGAHIGILRIRLNNQWLTMALMGGFARIGNNEIMILVNDTEKGNKIDPQEAQQTLEIAEANVKKDEGRRQKIEANLALRQARTRVEAINLIS
;
A
#
# COMPACT_ATOMS: atom_id res chain seq x y z
N MET A 1 18.86 14.06 -13.18
CA MET A 1 19.85 13.91 -12.10
C MET A 1 20.58 15.21 -11.74
N GLU A 2 21.00 16.04 -12.70
CA GLU A 2 21.59 17.35 -12.36
C GLU A 2 20.58 18.31 -11.72
N LEU A 3 19.31 18.28 -12.15
CA LEU A 3 18.27 19.21 -11.67
C LEU A 3 17.94 19.06 -10.18
N THR A 4 17.83 17.82 -9.67
CA THR A 4 17.51 17.53 -8.27
C THR A 4 18.63 17.99 -7.33
N ASN A 5 19.88 17.69 -7.70
CA ASN A 5 21.05 18.13 -6.95
C ASN A 5 21.18 19.67 -6.97
N TYR A 6 20.89 20.30 -8.11
CA TYR A 6 20.91 21.76 -8.24
C TYR A 6 19.83 22.42 -7.37
N ILE A 7 18.59 21.94 -7.39
CA ILE A 7 17.49 22.49 -6.57
C ILE A 7 17.73 22.28 -5.06
N ALA A 8 18.18 21.09 -4.66
CA ALA A 8 18.42 20.75 -3.25
C ALA A 8 19.64 21.49 -2.63
N LYS A 9 20.68 21.76 -3.44
CA LYS A 9 21.89 22.49 -3.00
C LYS A 9 21.78 24.01 -3.16
N ALA A 10 21.19 24.52 -4.25
CA ALA A 10 21.18 25.96 -4.55
C ALA A 10 20.02 26.72 -3.93
N HIS A 11 18.84 26.10 -3.75
CA HIS A 11 17.63 26.79 -3.31
C HIS A 11 17.09 26.34 -1.95
N GLY A 12 17.79 25.42 -1.25
CA GLY A 12 17.37 24.91 0.06
C GLY A 12 16.02 24.18 0.04
N GLY A 13 15.50 23.84 -1.14
CA GLY A 13 14.20 23.21 -1.32
C GLY A 13 14.24 21.69 -1.20
N VAL A 14 13.05 21.10 -1.04
CA VAL A 14 12.82 19.65 -1.03
C VAL A 14 12.39 19.22 -2.43
N SER A 15 12.98 18.14 -2.94
CA SER A 15 12.60 17.57 -4.25
C SER A 15 11.78 16.30 -4.05
N ALA A 16 10.68 16.15 -4.79
CA ALA A 16 9.87 14.93 -4.79
C ALA A 16 10.00 14.21 -6.13
N PHE A 17 10.31 12.92 -6.12
CA PHE A 17 10.33 12.08 -7.31
C PHE A 17 9.22 11.02 -7.19
N GLY A 18 8.35 10.97 -8.20
CA GLY A 18 7.31 9.96 -8.32
C GLY A 18 7.48 9.23 -9.65
N GLY A 19 7.88 7.96 -9.59
CA GLY A 19 7.99 7.09 -10.75
C GLY A 19 6.82 6.12 -10.77
N VAL A 20 5.98 6.19 -11.80
CA VAL A 20 4.97 5.17 -12.10
C VAL A 20 5.62 4.21 -13.10
N GLY A 21 5.87 2.96 -12.69
CA GLY A 21 6.42 1.93 -13.58
C GLY A 21 7.93 1.69 -13.51
N GLU A 22 8.65 2.45 -12.70
CA GLU A 22 10.05 2.17 -12.40
C GLU A 22 10.14 0.83 -11.67
N ARG A 23 10.84 -0.14 -12.26
CA ARG A 23 11.03 -1.45 -11.66
C ARG A 23 11.70 -1.22 -10.29
N ILE A 24 11.30 -1.95 -9.24
CA ILE A 24 11.85 -1.82 -7.87
C ILE A 24 13.40 -1.81 -7.87
N ARG A 25 14.03 -2.48 -8.83
CA ARG A 25 15.47 -2.45 -9.09
C ARG A 25 16.02 -1.06 -9.47
N GLU A 26 15.39 -0.36 -10.41
CA GLU A 26 15.77 1.00 -10.83
C GLU A 26 15.53 2.02 -9.70
N GLY A 27 14.46 1.84 -8.92
CA GLY A 27 14.23 2.65 -7.72
C GLY A 27 15.25 2.44 -6.61
N ASN A 28 15.74 1.20 -6.44
CA ASN A 28 16.82 0.90 -5.51
C ASN A 28 18.15 1.53 -5.96
N ASP A 29 18.46 1.44 -7.26
CA ASP A 29 19.67 2.04 -7.84
C ASP A 29 19.64 3.57 -7.67
N LEU A 30 18.49 4.19 -7.92
CA LEU A 30 18.26 5.63 -7.72
C LEU A 30 18.35 6.04 -6.23
N TYR A 31 17.85 5.21 -5.31
CA TYR A 31 18.01 5.47 -3.87
C TYR A 31 19.48 5.52 -3.47
N MET A 32 20.29 4.57 -3.92
CA MET A 32 21.72 4.52 -3.60
C MET A 32 22.49 5.72 -4.15
N GLU A 33 22.12 6.17 -5.36
CA GLU A 33 22.73 7.32 -6.01
C GLU A 33 22.37 8.67 -5.35
N ILE A 34 21.15 8.81 -4.81
CA ILE A 34 20.72 10.02 -4.10
C ILE A 34 21.22 10.02 -2.64
N LYS A 35 21.59 8.86 -2.09
CA LYS A 35 22.21 8.73 -0.77
C LYS A 35 23.62 9.29 -0.73
N GLU A 36 24.47 8.97 -1.71
CA GLU A 36 25.87 9.40 -1.77
C GLU A 36 26.11 10.91 -1.55
N PRO A 37 25.33 11.84 -2.14
CA PRO A 37 25.53 13.28 -1.93
C PRO A 37 24.93 13.83 -0.63
N GLY A 38 24.38 12.99 0.27
CA GLY A 38 23.80 13.41 1.55
C GLY A 38 22.41 14.03 1.45
N VAL A 39 21.72 13.82 0.34
CA VAL A 39 20.33 14.31 0.13
C VAL A 39 19.34 13.48 0.95
N ILE A 40 19.63 12.19 1.14
CA ILE A 40 18.98 11.30 2.11
C ILE A 40 19.89 11.21 3.33
N ASN A 41 19.35 11.51 4.50
CA ASN A 41 20.05 11.38 5.78
C ASN A 41 19.50 10.15 6.51
N GLU A 42 20.25 9.05 6.51
CA GLU A 42 19.82 7.78 7.13
C GLU A 42 19.78 7.85 8.66
N GLU A 43 20.63 8.67 9.26
CA GLU A 43 20.68 8.86 10.71
C GLU A 43 19.55 9.75 11.22
N ASN A 44 19.04 10.65 10.37
CA ASN A 44 17.97 11.58 10.69
C ASN A 44 17.08 11.81 9.47
N ILE A 45 16.10 10.93 9.30
CA ILE A 45 15.16 10.94 8.16
C ILE A 45 14.46 12.30 8.02
N ALA A 46 14.15 12.99 9.12
CA ALA A 46 13.48 14.30 9.11
C ALA A 46 14.34 15.42 8.47
N LYS A 47 15.65 15.20 8.31
CA LYS A 47 16.57 16.12 7.63
C LYS A 47 16.81 15.76 6.16
N SER A 48 16.23 14.67 5.68
CA SER A 48 16.30 14.29 4.27
C SER A 48 15.57 15.32 3.41
N LYS A 49 16.15 15.67 2.27
CA LYS A 49 15.62 16.69 1.35
C LYS A 49 14.89 16.08 0.15
N VAL A 50 14.59 14.78 0.22
CA VAL A 50 13.93 14.03 -0.84
C VAL A 50 12.96 13.01 -0.27
N ALA A 51 11.80 12.86 -0.92
CA ALA A 51 10.87 11.75 -0.71
C ALA A 51 10.74 10.98 -2.03
N GLN A 52 10.84 9.64 -1.95
CA GLN A 52 10.73 8.74 -3.10
C GLN A 52 9.50 7.85 -2.92
N VAL A 53 8.62 7.81 -3.92
CA VAL A 53 7.43 6.96 -3.93
C VAL A 53 7.45 6.13 -5.21
N TYR A 54 7.46 4.80 -5.06
CA TYR A 54 7.45 3.83 -6.16
C TYR A 54 6.09 3.12 -6.21
N GLY A 55 5.44 3.12 -7.37
CA GLY A 55 4.17 2.43 -7.59
C GLY A 55 4.24 1.49 -8.80
N GLN A 56 3.55 0.34 -8.73
CA GLN A 56 3.41 -0.53 -9.90
C GLN A 56 2.44 0.06 -10.93
N MET A 57 2.82 0.01 -12.21
CA MET A 57 2.10 0.64 -13.33
C MET A 57 0.97 -0.20 -13.93
N ASN A 58 0.50 -1.24 -13.23
CA ASN A 58 -0.55 -2.11 -13.77
C ASN A 58 -1.92 -1.94 -13.12
N GLU A 59 -2.08 -1.07 -12.13
CA GLU A 59 -3.39 -0.84 -11.52
C GLU A 59 -3.61 0.66 -11.20
N PRO A 60 -4.80 1.23 -11.45
CA PRO A 60 -5.11 2.62 -11.10
C PRO A 60 -4.89 2.86 -9.60
N PRO A 61 -4.52 4.08 -9.17
CA PRO A 61 -4.26 4.41 -7.77
C PRO A 61 -5.59 4.47 -6.98
N GLY A 62 -6.24 3.32 -6.82
CA GLY A 62 -7.20 3.04 -5.78
C GLY A 62 -6.51 2.19 -4.72
N ALA A 63 -6.84 2.39 -3.45
CA ALA A 63 -6.60 1.34 -2.46
C ALA A 63 -7.42 0.14 -2.94
N HIS A 64 -6.75 -0.89 -3.46
CA HIS A 64 -7.41 -2.13 -3.83
C HIS A 64 -7.86 -2.85 -2.56
N ILE A 65 -8.77 -3.80 -2.69
CA ILE A 65 -9.04 -4.74 -1.60
C ILE A 65 -7.73 -5.47 -1.31
N GLY A 66 -7.24 -5.33 -0.08
CA GLY A 66 -5.91 -5.80 0.30
C GLY A 66 -5.52 -5.42 1.71
N ILE A 67 -4.26 -5.67 2.05
CA ILE A 67 -3.74 -5.54 3.41
C ILE A 67 -2.86 -4.31 3.53
N LEU A 68 -3.13 -3.51 4.55
CA LEU A 68 -2.26 -2.44 4.99
C LEU A 68 -1.51 -2.87 6.25
N ARG A 69 -0.18 -2.85 6.18
CA ARG A 69 0.69 -3.06 7.33
C ARG A 69 1.33 -1.74 7.73
N ILE A 70 1.11 -1.34 8.97
CA ILE A 70 1.64 -0.11 9.54
C ILE A 70 2.61 -0.50 10.65
N ARG A 71 3.84 0.01 10.60
CA ARG A 71 4.81 -0.17 11.68
C ARG A 71 4.80 1.07 12.56
N LEU A 72 4.43 0.91 13.82
CA LEU A 72 4.42 1.97 14.83
C LEU A 72 5.25 1.50 16.03
N ASN A 73 6.28 2.25 16.42
CA ASN A 73 7.09 1.98 17.62
C ASN A 73 7.55 0.50 17.74
N ASN A 74 8.11 -0.06 16.65
CA ASN A 74 8.53 -1.46 16.53
C ASN A 74 7.42 -2.53 16.58
N GLN A 75 6.15 -2.14 16.62
CA GLN A 75 5.01 -3.05 16.51
C GLN A 75 4.40 -2.97 15.12
N TRP A 76 3.99 -4.12 14.57
CA TRP A 76 3.23 -4.20 13.34
C TRP A 76 1.74 -4.18 13.64
N LEU A 77 1.01 -3.30 12.98
CA LEU A 77 -0.44 -3.29 12.92
C LEU A 77 -0.86 -3.74 11.51
N THR A 78 -1.75 -4.72 11.45
CA THR A 78 -2.32 -5.24 10.19
C THR A 78 -3.78 -4.79 10.07
N MET A 79 -4.15 -4.25 8.91
CA MET A 79 -5.51 -3.83 8.59
C MET A 79 -5.94 -4.43 7.25
N ALA A 80 -7.14 -4.99 7.21
CA ALA A 80 -7.82 -5.38 5.98
C ALA A 80 -8.57 -4.16 5.43
N LEU A 81 -8.32 -3.79 4.18
CA LEU A 81 -8.97 -2.68 3.48
C LEU A 81 -9.91 -3.22 2.42
N MET A 82 -11.16 -2.73 2.38
CA MET A 82 -12.19 -3.18 1.42
C MET A 82 -12.32 -2.25 0.22
N GLY A 83 -11.19 -1.85 -0.34
CA GLY A 83 -11.12 -0.90 -1.45
C GLY A 83 -11.13 0.57 -0.98
N GLY A 84 -10.76 1.50 -1.86
CA GLY A 84 -10.65 2.92 -1.54
C GLY A 84 -9.64 3.69 -2.39
N PHE A 85 -9.03 4.71 -1.80
CA PHE A 85 -7.98 5.57 -2.36
C PHE A 85 -6.98 5.94 -1.27
N ALA A 86 -5.72 6.12 -1.64
CA ALA A 86 -4.68 6.62 -0.75
C ALA A 86 -4.05 7.88 -1.35
N ARG A 87 -3.81 8.87 -0.51
CA ARG A 87 -3.08 10.09 -0.83
C ARG A 87 -1.93 10.26 0.17
N ILE A 88 -0.78 10.64 -0.36
CA ILE A 88 0.40 10.97 0.44
C ILE A 88 0.78 12.41 0.11
N GLY A 89 1.01 13.23 1.13
CA GLY A 89 1.49 14.60 0.96
C GLY A 89 1.71 15.28 2.31
N ASN A 90 2.62 16.25 2.38
CA ASN A 90 2.92 17.01 3.61
C ASN A 90 3.21 16.14 4.85
N ASN A 91 3.93 15.02 4.67
CA ASN A 91 4.16 14.01 5.72
C ASN A 91 2.89 13.37 6.31
N GLU A 92 1.76 13.49 5.62
CA GLU A 92 0.49 12.86 5.98
C GLU A 92 0.12 11.78 4.96
N ILE A 93 -0.34 10.64 5.47
CA ILE A 93 -0.93 9.56 4.68
C ILE A 93 -2.42 9.54 4.99
N MET A 94 -3.24 9.82 3.98
CA MET A 94 -4.69 9.74 4.07
C MET A 94 -5.19 8.57 3.25
N ILE A 95 -5.93 7.67 3.88
CA ILE A 95 -6.50 6.48 3.24
C ILE A 95 -8.02 6.57 3.40
N LEU A 96 -8.73 6.79 2.28
CA LEU A 96 -10.18 6.76 2.22
C LEU A 96 -10.58 5.37 1.76
N VAL A 97 -11.24 4.60 2.62
CA VAL A 97 -11.66 3.24 2.32
C VAL A 97 -13.16 3.11 2.49
N ASN A 98 -13.76 2.21 1.71
CA ASN A 98 -15.18 1.91 1.85
C ASN A 98 -15.46 1.24 3.19
N ASP A 99 -14.59 0.31 3.59
CA ASP A 99 -14.64 -0.38 4.87
C ASP A 99 -13.24 -0.86 5.27
N THR A 100 -13.02 -1.06 6.57
CA THR A 100 -11.75 -1.56 7.10
C THR A 100 -11.90 -2.29 8.44
N GLU A 101 -11.13 -3.37 8.58
CA GLU A 101 -11.06 -4.14 9.82
C GLU A 101 -9.61 -4.27 10.28
N LYS A 102 -9.37 -4.15 11.59
CA LYS A 102 -8.06 -4.45 12.18
C LYS A 102 -7.92 -5.96 12.29
N GLY A 103 -6.82 -6.53 11.82
CA GLY A 103 -6.63 -7.98 11.79
C GLY A 103 -6.88 -8.64 13.15
N ASN A 104 -6.46 -8.01 14.25
CA ASN A 104 -6.62 -8.55 15.61
C ASN A 104 -8.05 -8.45 16.18
N LYS A 105 -8.97 -7.81 15.45
CA LYS A 105 -10.39 -7.72 15.77
C LYS A 105 -11.27 -8.58 14.88
N ILE A 106 -10.69 -9.22 13.86
CA ILE A 106 -11.43 -10.12 12.97
C ILE A 106 -11.60 -11.47 13.69
N ASP A 107 -12.83 -11.95 13.78
CA ASP A 107 -13.10 -13.30 14.27
C ASP A 107 -12.62 -14.34 13.25
N PRO A 108 -11.69 -15.26 13.61
CA PRO A 108 -11.16 -16.24 12.67
C PRO A 108 -12.19 -17.25 12.15
N GLN A 109 -13.15 -17.64 12.98
CA GLN A 109 -14.19 -18.60 12.57
C GLN A 109 -15.17 -17.94 11.62
N GLU A 110 -15.61 -16.72 11.93
CA GLU A 110 -16.50 -15.93 11.07
C GLU A 110 -15.85 -15.63 9.70
N ALA A 111 -14.57 -15.23 9.69
CA ALA A 111 -13.84 -14.93 8.46
C ALA A 111 -13.68 -16.18 7.57
N GLN A 112 -13.39 -17.34 8.17
CA GLN A 112 -13.24 -18.60 7.45
C GLN A 112 -14.59 -19.09 6.88
N GLN A 113 -15.67 -19.02 7.66
CA GLN A 113 -17.02 -19.34 7.18
C GLN A 113 -17.43 -18.42 6.02
N THR A 114 -17.15 -17.12 6.14
CA THR A 114 -17.44 -16.14 5.09
C THR A 114 -16.68 -16.46 3.80
N LEU A 115 -15.41 -16.88 3.90
CA LEU A 115 -14.60 -17.30 2.77
C LEU A 115 -15.19 -18.53 2.08
N GLU A 116 -15.59 -19.56 2.84
CA GLU A 116 -16.20 -20.77 2.29
C GLU A 116 -17.49 -20.49 1.52
N ILE A 117 -18.36 -19.63 2.07
CA ILE A 117 -19.59 -19.19 1.42
C ILE A 117 -19.28 -18.43 0.12
N ALA A 118 -18.30 -17.52 0.16
CA ALA A 118 -17.91 -16.75 -1.03
C ALA A 118 -17.32 -17.64 -2.14
N GLU A 119 -16.51 -18.64 -1.78
CA GLU A 119 -15.98 -19.62 -2.73
C GLU A 119 -17.06 -20.51 -3.36
N ALA A 120 -18.05 -20.91 -2.57
CA ALA A 120 -19.21 -21.64 -3.09
C ALA A 120 -20.02 -20.78 -4.06
N ASN A 121 -20.19 -19.49 -3.79
CA ASN A 121 -20.93 -18.57 -4.65
C ASN A 121 -20.23 -18.27 -5.97
N VAL A 122 -18.90 -18.18 -6.00
CA VAL A 122 -18.14 -17.96 -7.25
C VAL A 122 -18.22 -19.17 -8.21
N LYS A 123 -18.45 -20.38 -7.68
CA LYS A 123 -18.58 -21.61 -8.48
C LYS A 123 -19.95 -21.77 -9.14
N LYS A 124 -20.94 -20.96 -8.77
CA LYS A 124 -22.27 -21.00 -9.39
C LYS A 124 -22.20 -20.36 -10.78
N ASP A 125 -22.87 -20.99 -11.75
CA ASP A 125 -22.98 -20.45 -13.10
C ASP A 125 -24.12 -19.43 -13.15
N GLU A 126 -23.78 -18.17 -12.90
CA GLU A 126 -24.71 -17.04 -12.82
C GLU A 126 -24.32 -15.92 -13.80
N GLY A 127 -25.25 -15.00 -14.05
CA GLY A 127 -25.07 -13.89 -14.98
C GLY A 127 -23.83 -13.03 -14.70
N ARG A 128 -23.39 -12.27 -15.71
CA ARG A 128 -22.17 -11.45 -15.67
C ARG A 128 -22.05 -10.55 -14.44
N ARG A 129 -23.17 -9.96 -13.98
CA ARG A 129 -23.21 -9.08 -12.82
C ARG A 129 -22.96 -9.84 -11.51
N GLN A 130 -23.68 -10.94 -11.31
CA GLN A 130 -23.56 -11.80 -10.13
C GLN A 130 -22.14 -12.36 -10.00
N LYS A 131 -21.53 -12.73 -11.12
CA LYS A 131 -20.12 -13.17 -11.14
C LYS A 131 -19.16 -12.09 -10.66
N ILE A 132 -19.40 -10.82 -11.00
CA ILE A 132 -18.56 -9.70 -10.53
C ILE A 132 -18.74 -9.51 -9.03
N GLU A 133 -19.98 -9.49 -8.55
CA GLU A 133 -20.30 -9.33 -7.12
C GLU A 133 -19.74 -10.48 -6.28
N ALA A 134 -19.84 -11.73 -6.77
CA ALA A 134 -19.27 -12.91 -6.12
C ALA A 134 -17.73 -12.86 -6.04
N ASN A 135 -17.07 -12.42 -7.13
CA ASN A 135 -15.60 -12.27 -7.13
C ASN A 135 -15.15 -11.14 -6.19
N LEU A 136 -15.93 -10.06 -6.08
CA LEU A 136 -15.65 -8.98 -5.15
C LEU A 136 -15.74 -9.48 -3.70
N ALA A 137 -16.83 -10.16 -3.34
CA ALA A 137 -17.03 -10.74 -2.02
C ALA A 137 -15.94 -11.77 -1.67
N LEU A 138 -15.53 -12.59 -2.65
CA LEU A 138 -14.42 -13.53 -2.48
C LEU A 138 -13.10 -12.82 -2.16
N ARG A 139 -12.79 -11.73 -2.87
CA ARG A 139 -11.57 -10.96 -2.63
C ARG A 139 -11.58 -10.34 -1.23
N GLN A 140 -12.71 -9.78 -0.80
CA GLN A 140 -12.88 -9.24 0.56
C GLN A 140 -12.69 -10.32 1.63
N ALA A 141 -13.34 -11.47 1.50
CA ALA A 141 -13.24 -12.58 2.45
C ALA A 141 -11.82 -13.12 2.57
N ARG A 142 -11.11 -13.27 1.44
CA ARG A 142 -9.69 -13.69 1.44
C ARG A 142 -8.80 -12.70 2.18
N THR A 143 -8.98 -11.41 1.93
CA THR A 143 -8.20 -10.37 2.61
C THR A 143 -8.46 -10.37 4.12
N ARG A 144 -9.69 -10.63 4.59
CA ARG A 144 -9.97 -10.79 6.02
C ARG A 144 -9.17 -11.94 6.63
N VAL A 145 -9.19 -13.13 6.02
CA VAL A 145 -8.44 -14.31 6.50
C VAL A 145 -6.92 -14.07 6.48
N GLU A 146 -6.41 -13.48 5.40
CA GLU A 146 -4.97 -13.17 5.28
C GLU A 146 -4.52 -12.14 6.33
N ALA A 147 -5.36 -11.15 6.67
CA ALA A 147 -5.05 -10.17 7.70
C ALA A 147 -4.89 -10.79 9.10
N ILE A 148 -5.59 -11.89 9.39
CA ILE A 148 -5.44 -12.63 10.66
C ILE A 148 -4.09 -13.36 10.70
N ASN A 149 -3.73 -14.02 9.60
CA ASN A 149 -2.51 -14.82 9.50
C ASN A 149 -1.22 -14.00 9.59
N LEU A 150 -1.27 -12.69 9.35
CA LEU A 150 -0.11 -11.80 9.40
C LEU A 150 0.16 -11.18 10.79
N ILE A 151 -0.59 -11.61 11.81
CA ILE A 151 -0.44 -11.14 13.20
C ILE A 151 0.51 -12.05 14.00
N SER A 152 0.78 -13.27 13.49
CA SER A 152 1.70 -14.24 14.07
C SER A 152 3.16 -13.84 13.99
#